data_AF-A0ABC8BNH0-F1
#
_entry.id   AF-A0ABC8BNH0-F1
#
_cell.length_a   1.000
_cell.length_b   1.000
_cell.length_c   1.000
_cell.angle_alpha   90.00
_cell.angle_beta   90.00
_cell.angle_gamma   90.00
#
_symmetry.space_group_name_H-M   'P 1'
#
loop_
_entity.id
_entity.type
_entity.pdbx_description
1 polymer ?
#
loop_
_entity_poly.entity_id
_entity_poly.type
_entity_poly.pdbx_seq_one_letter_code
_entity_poly.pdbx_strand_id
1 'polypeptide(L)'
;MSPRPASGPASRTTPGPTPRTASRPASGPAPRSAPRSRPGPDDLRRTFEAVPARTSPEDGPFADSWWGRAWVAALEALSMDAARLARGRAYADEGKVAAITVTPGRVVAYVHGSRARPYRAELRLRTFTDTGWDTLLDAVAAHPGHLSALLAKEMPHSLADTAREADVRLLPGGNDLDPSCTCPDHGRPCKHVAALCYQAARLLDSDPFVLLLMRGRGERELLDELGRRNAEHSARERPAVPAVPSVAAAEALADRFLPPLPAPLPVSPYPGRPPSYPDLPGARDPLGLDHLATDAAARAHALLTTGRDPLAGLTPWQDAVRIAASRPTAGLTATTRALYRELAHATGRNTTDLARAVAAWRQGGAEGLTVLETPWDPPAGPFDRARPLLAAAEFPRLTPWRNHLTHPDGSLQLRFGHDARWYGYESDPGADDWWPRAAPDPDPVTVLEALLTGDPVPDPEDDPPYVR
;
A
#
# COMPACT_ATOMS: atom_id res chain seq x y z
N MET A 1 41.33 -53.01 -65.84
CA MET A 1 41.71 -51.94 -66.79
C MET A 1 40.92 -50.69 -66.42
N SER A 2 41.65 -49.61 -66.13
CA SER A 2 41.26 -48.24 -65.71
C SER A 2 40.12 -47.58 -66.54
N PRO A 3 39.47 -46.46 -66.11
CA PRO A 3 40.07 -45.40 -65.29
C PRO A 3 39.20 -44.63 -64.25
N ARG A 4 39.92 -43.97 -63.33
CA ARG A 4 39.53 -42.76 -62.55
C ARG A 4 39.21 -41.57 -63.49
N PRO A 5 38.40 -40.55 -63.13
CA PRO A 5 38.70 -39.51 -62.10
C PRO A 5 37.41 -38.99 -61.39
N ALA A 6 37.29 -37.94 -60.58
CA ALA A 6 38.07 -36.75 -60.23
C ALA A 6 37.64 -36.25 -58.83
N SER A 7 38.54 -35.53 -58.16
CA SER A 7 38.35 -34.86 -56.87
C SER A 7 37.52 -33.59 -56.99
N GLY A 8 36.57 -33.37 -56.06
CA GLY A 8 35.84 -32.11 -55.85
C GLY A 8 36.10 -31.53 -54.46
N PRO A 9 36.01 -30.20 -54.25
CA PRO A 9 36.65 -29.50 -53.15
C PRO A 9 35.87 -29.52 -51.84
N ALA A 10 36.62 -29.48 -50.73
CA ALA A 10 36.12 -29.35 -49.37
C ALA A 10 35.39 -28.03 -49.14
N SER A 11 34.13 -28.11 -48.72
CA SER A 11 33.35 -26.96 -48.26
C SER A 11 33.83 -26.54 -46.87
N ARG A 12 34.38 -25.32 -46.79
CA ARG A 12 34.69 -24.64 -45.53
C ARG A 12 33.40 -24.16 -44.89
N THR A 13 33.05 -24.73 -43.74
CA THR A 13 31.97 -24.24 -42.89
C THR A 13 32.44 -22.96 -42.18
N THR A 14 31.86 -21.83 -42.56
CA THR A 14 31.98 -20.56 -41.83
C THR A 14 31.27 -20.64 -40.47
N PRO A 15 31.87 -20.18 -39.37
CA PRO A 15 31.18 -20.09 -38.09
C PRO A 15 30.20 -18.91 -38.11
N GLY A 16 28.96 -19.17 -37.69
CA GLY A 16 27.90 -18.16 -37.58
C GLY A 16 28.21 -17.08 -36.54
N PRO A 17 27.53 -15.92 -36.62
CA PRO A 17 27.83 -14.77 -35.78
C PRO A 17 27.43 -15.05 -34.32
N THR A 18 28.35 -14.73 -33.42
CA THR A 18 28.13 -14.71 -31.97
C THR A 18 27.01 -13.72 -31.61
N PRO A 19 26.10 -14.05 -30.67
CA PRO A 19 25.07 -13.12 -30.24
C PRO A 19 25.72 -11.97 -29.47
N ARG A 20 25.54 -10.75 -29.97
CA ARG A 20 25.92 -9.51 -29.29
C ARG A 20 25.22 -9.46 -27.93
N THR A 21 26.02 -9.41 -26.87
CA THR A 21 25.60 -9.05 -25.52
C THR A 21 24.90 -7.69 -25.57
N ALA A 22 23.57 -7.71 -25.45
CA ALA A 22 22.78 -6.51 -25.27
C ALA A 22 23.09 -5.93 -23.88
N SER A 23 23.76 -4.78 -23.85
CA SER A 23 23.95 -4.00 -22.64
C SER A 23 22.59 -3.62 -22.06
N ARG A 24 22.33 -4.05 -20.82
CA ARG A 24 21.17 -3.64 -20.01
C ARG A 24 21.08 -2.10 -20.02
N PRO A 25 19.89 -1.50 -20.23
CA PRO A 25 19.72 -0.09 -19.91
C PRO A 25 19.93 0.06 -18.40
N ALA A 26 20.74 1.04 -18.02
CA ALA A 26 21.01 1.35 -16.62
C ALA A 26 19.67 1.64 -15.92
N SER A 27 19.40 0.89 -14.85
CA SER A 27 18.28 1.11 -13.95
C SER A 27 18.26 2.58 -13.52
N GLY A 28 17.14 3.27 -13.77
CA GLY A 28 16.92 4.62 -13.24
C GLY A 28 17.02 4.64 -11.71
N PRO A 29 17.37 5.79 -11.11
CA PRO A 29 17.53 5.87 -9.66
C PRO A 29 16.20 5.57 -8.96
N ALA A 30 16.23 4.72 -7.94
CA ALA A 30 15.10 4.45 -7.05
C ALA A 30 14.56 5.76 -6.43
N PRO A 31 13.25 5.87 -6.15
CA PRO A 31 12.67 7.07 -5.54
C PRO A 31 13.32 7.29 -4.18
N ARG A 32 14.06 8.39 -4.06
CA ARG A 32 14.66 8.84 -2.80
C ARG A 32 13.51 9.10 -1.83
N SER A 33 13.60 8.56 -0.62
CA SER A 33 12.57 8.72 0.42
C SER A 33 12.17 10.18 0.58
N ALA A 34 10.91 10.52 0.30
CA ALA A 34 10.39 11.87 0.47
C ALA A 34 10.62 12.36 1.91
N PRO A 35 10.95 13.65 2.11
CA PRO A 35 11.17 14.19 3.45
C PRO A 35 9.91 14.03 4.30
N ARG A 36 10.07 13.49 5.52
CA ARG A 36 8.94 13.26 6.44
C ARG A 36 8.28 14.59 6.79
N SER A 37 6.97 14.66 6.62
CA SER A 37 6.16 15.85 6.91
C SER A 37 5.17 15.57 8.05
N ARG A 38 4.96 16.55 8.93
CA ARG A 38 3.91 16.54 9.95
C ARG A 38 2.90 17.64 9.61
N PRO A 39 1.66 17.30 9.23
CA PRO A 39 0.60 18.29 9.04
C PRO A 39 0.15 18.88 10.39
N GLY A 40 -0.29 20.13 10.36
CA GLY A 40 -0.94 20.81 11.47
C GLY A 40 -2.43 20.44 11.60
N PRO A 41 -3.10 20.83 12.70
CA PRO A 41 -4.49 20.45 12.95
C PRO A 41 -5.50 20.98 11.91
N ASP A 42 -5.16 22.10 11.29
CA ASP A 42 -6.01 22.85 10.35
C ASP A 42 -5.67 22.58 8.88
N ASP A 43 -4.71 21.70 8.58
CA ASP A 43 -4.20 21.42 7.21
C ASP A 43 -3.53 22.62 6.50
N LEU A 44 -3.48 23.79 7.16
CA LEU A 44 -2.85 25.03 6.66
C LEU A 44 -1.41 25.18 7.15
N ARG A 45 -0.84 24.15 7.77
CA ARG A 45 0.55 24.11 8.19
C ARG A 45 1.16 22.75 7.91
N ARG A 46 2.33 22.72 7.29
CA ARG A 46 3.14 21.51 7.16
C ARG A 46 4.57 21.78 7.59
N THR A 47 5.06 20.97 8.53
CA THR A 47 6.46 21.03 8.95
C THR A 47 7.20 19.81 8.42
N PHE A 48 8.25 20.06 7.65
CA PHE A 48 9.13 19.05 7.06
C PHE A 48 10.40 18.96 7.90
N GLU A 49 10.84 17.74 8.19
CA GLU A 49 12.13 17.52 8.84
C GLU A 49 13.27 18.09 7.97
N ALA A 50 14.42 18.39 8.60
CA ALA A 50 15.56 18.93 7.89
C ALA A 50 15.95 17.96 6.77
N VAL A 51 15.97 18.47 5.54
CA VAL A 51 16.22 17.61 4.39
C VAL A 51 17.73 17.30 4.34
N PRO A 52 18.13 16.02 4.23
CA PRO A 52 19.53 15.64 4.32
C PRO A 52 20.38 16.25 3.20
N ALA A 53 21.66 16.42 3.53
CA ALA A 53 22.70 16.86 2.61
C ALA A 53 22.74 15.99 1.35
N ARG A 54 23.10 16.61 0.22
CA ARG A 54 23.11 15.97 -1.10
C ARG A 54 24.51 16.01 -1.68
N THR A 55 24.99 14.86 -2.16
CA THR A 55 26.18 14.75 -3.01
C THR A 55 25.74 14.76 -4.47
N SER A 56 25.43 15.94 -5.01
CA SER A 56 25.14 16.09 -6.44
C SER A 56 26.29 16.83 -7.14
N PRO A 57 26.49 16.60 -8.45
CA PRO A 57 27.46 17.36 -9.22
C PRO A 57 27.22 18.86 -9.09
N GLU A 58 28.29 19.65 -9.03
CA GLU A 58 28.23 21.11 -8.89
C GLU A 58 27.35 21.75 -9.98
N ASP A 59 27.29 21.15 -11.18
CA ASP A 59 26.56 21.67 -12.35
C ASP A 59 25.20 20.99 -12.67
N GLY A 60 24.73 20.06 -11.83
CA GLY A 60 23.44 19.38 -12.06
C GLY A 60 22.22 20.27 -11.71
N PRO A 61 21.02 20.00 -12.28
CA PRO A 61 19.80 20.67 -11.84
C PRO A 61 19.56 20.42 -10.33
N PHE A 62 19.02 21.43 -9.64
CA PHE A 62 18.73 21.29 -8.21
C PHE A 62 17.45 20.47 -7.95
N ALA A 63 16.53 20.48 -8.91
CA ALA A 63 15.23 19.83 -8.84
C ALA A 63 15.02 18.86 -10.02
N ASP A 64 14.41 17.73 -9.72
CA ASP A 64 14.20 16.61 -10.66
C ASP A 64 12.90 16.76 -11.46
N SER A 65 11.87 17.36 -10.86
CA SER A 65 10.60 17.62 -11.54
C SER A 65 10.68 18.92 -12.36
N TRP A 66 9.84 19.04 -13.39
CA TRP A 66 9.81 20.27 -14.18
C TRP A 66 9.28 21.46 -13.37
N TRP A 67 8.38 21.21 -12.41
CA TRP A 67 7.82 22.26 -11.55
C TRP A 67 8.78 22.70 -10.45
N GLY A 68 9.56 21.78 -9.89
CA GLY A 68 10.68 22.10 -9.02
C GLY A 68 11.75 22.93 -9.76
N ARG A 69 12.04 22.60 -11.02
CA ARG A 69 12.92 23.41 -11.88
C ARG A 69 12.35 24.80 -12.16
N ALA A 70 11.05 24.91 -12.43
CA ALA A 70 10.40 26.20 -12.65
C ALA A 70 10.45 27.09 -11.38
N TRP A 71 10.29 26.48 -10.20
CA TRP A 71 10.50 27.17 -8.92
C TRP A 71 11.94 27.67 -8.74
N VAL A 72 12.93 26.85 -9.06
CA VAL A 72 14.35 27.26 -9.04
C VAL A 72 14.60 28.40 -10.02
N ALA A 73 14.06 28.33 -11.23
CA ALA A 73 14.18 29.40 -12.21
C ALA A 73 13.54 30.72 -11.70
N ALA A 74 12.41 30.66 -11.01
CA ALA A 74 11.79 31.82 -10.38
C ALA A 74 12.69 32.44 -9.29
N LEU A 75 13.34 31.61 -8.47
CA LEU A 75 14.35 32.06 -7.51
C LEU A 75 15.53 32.73 -8.19
N GLU A 76 16.11 32.11 -9.21
CA GLU A 76 17.33 32.60 -9.86
C GLU A 76 17.07 33.90 -10.62
N ALA A 77 15.85 34.10 -11.13
CA ALA A 77 15.42 35.35 -11.74
C ALA A 77 15.39 36.55 -10.75
N LEU A 78 15.39 36.31 -9.44
CA LEU A 78 15.43 37.39 -8.42
C LEU A 78 16.79 38.08 -8.32
N SER A 79 17.89 37.41 -8.69
CA SER A 79 19.24 37.90 -8.41
C SER A 79 20.17 37.72 -9.60
N MET A 80 20.85 38.80 -9.96
CA MET A 80 21.93 38.79 -10.95
C MET A 80 23.31 38.42 -10.38
N ASP A 81 23.40 38.23 -9.06
CA ASP A 81 24.61 37.77 -8.37
C ASP A 81 24.66 36.22 -8.35
N ALA A 82 25.20 35.65 -9.43
CA ALA A 82 25.36 34.19 -9.58
C ALA A 82 26.23 33.58 -8.47
N ALA A 83 27.26 34.28 -8.00
CA ALA A 83 28.12 33.80 -6.92
C ALA A 83 27.35 33.69 -5.59
N ARG A 84 26.40 34.58 -5.34
CA ARG A 84 25.52 34.49 -4.16
C ARG A 84 24.55 33.32 -4.24
N LEU A 85 23.97 33.08 -5.42
CA LEU A 85 23.11 31.91 -5.65
C LEU A 85 23.89 30.61 -5.47
N ALA A 86 25.12 30.53 -6.00
CA ALA A 86 26.00 29.37 -5.81
C ALA A 86 26.30 29.09 -4.33
N ARG A 87 26.57 30.12 -3.51
CA ARG A 87 26.72 29.95 -2.06
C ARG A 87 25.45 29.46 -1.36
N GLY A 88 24.28 29.94 -1.81
CA GLY A 88 22.99 29.48 -1.31
C GLY A 88 22.73 28.01 -1.65
N ARG A 89 23.03 27.61 -2.89
CA ARG A 89 22.98 26.22 -3.34
C ARG A 89 23.87 25.32 -2.49
N ALA A 90 25.12 25.74 -2.25
CA ALA A 90 26.04 25.01 -1.38
C ALA A 90 25.50 24.82 0.04
N TYR A 91 24.89 25.86 0.64
CA TYR A 91 24.26 25.74 1.97
C TYR A 91 23.09 24.75 2.01
N ALA A 92 22.32 24.68 0.92
CA ALA A 92 21.25 23.69 0.80
C ALA A 92 21.82 22.27 0.65
N ASP A 93 22.83 22.09 -0.23
CA ASP A 93 23.48 20.79 -0.46
C ASP A 93 24.22 20.29 0.80
N GLU A 94 24.79 21.17 1.63
CA GLU A 94 25.43 20.85 2.90
C GLU A 94 24.44 20.57 4.06
N GLY A 95 23.12 20.65 3.83
CA GLY A 95 22.11 20.41 4.86
C GLY A 95 22.08 21.48 5.97
N LYS A 96 22.45 22.74 5.66
CA LYS A 96 22.44 23.84 6.64
C LYS A 96 21.04 24.35 6.97
N VAL A 97 20.03 23.98 6.18
CA VAL A 97 18.63 24.35 6.38
C VAL A 97 17.99 23.35 7.34
N ALA A 98 17.50 23.85 8.48
CA ALA A 98 16.78 23.04 9.46
C ALA A 98 15.37 22.67 8.96
N ALA A 99 14.51 22.17 9.85
CA ALA A 99 13.12 21.87 9.54
C ALA A 99 12.41 23.07 8.88
N ILE A 100 11.66 22.80 7.81
CA ILE A 100 10.98 23.81 7.00
C ILE A 100 9.50 23.80 7.38
N THR A 101 8.95 24.97 7.70
CA THR A 101 7.52 25.15 7.93
C THR A 101 6.89 25.88 6.74
N VAL A 102 5.84 25.31 6.18
CA VAL A 102 5.06 25.85 5.07
C VAL A 102 3.66 26.17 5.58
N THR A 103 3.18 27.37 5.26
CA THR A 103 1.84 27.88 5.54
C THR A 103 1.37 28.70 4.32
N PRO A 104 0.07 29.03 4.18
CA PRO A 104 -0.41 29.97 3.18
C PRO A 104 0.48 31.21 3.01
N GLY A 105 1.00 31.38 1.80
CA GLY A 105 1.83 32.50 1.38
C GLY A 105 3.22 32.56 1.99
N ARG A 106 3.69 31.51 2.70
CA ARG A 106 4.88 31.65 3.54
C ARG A 106 5.64 30.34 3.79
N VAL A 107 6.95 30.39 3.58
CA VAL A 107 7.91 29.31 3.86
C VAL A 107 8.99 29.83 4.81
N VAL A 108 9.28 29.09 5.88
CA VAL A 108 10.25 29.50 6.91
C VAL A 108 11.16 28.35 7.29
N ALA A 109 12.43 28.67 7.49
CA ALA A 109 13.36 27.78 8.16
C ALA A 109 14.43 28.57 8.93
N TYR A 110 15.09 27.88 9.86
CA TYR A 110 16.34 28.33 10.43
C TYR A 110 17.50 27.80 9.59
N VAL A 111 18.45 28.67 9.22
CA VAL A 111 19.60 28.33 8.38
C VAL A 111 20.88 28.58 9.16
N HIS A 112 21.69 27.54 9.30
CA HIS A 112 23.00 27.62 9.95
C HIS A 112 23.98 28.39 9.06
N GLY A 113 24.77 29.26 9.66
CA GLY A 113 25.80 30.03 8.96
C GLY A 113 27.03 30.21 9.84
N SER A 114 27.73 31.33 9.67
CA SER A 114 28.97 31.61 10.41
C SER A 114 28.78 31.96 11.90
N ARG A 115 27.56 32.32 12.33
CA ARG A 115 27.26 32.62 13.73
C ARG A 115 26.69 31.40 14.44
N ALA A 116 26.92 31.30 15.75
CA ALA A 116 26.39 30.23 16.59
C ALA A 116 24.85 30.16 16.58
N ARG A 117 24.17 31.31 16.51
CA ARG A 117 22.71 31.39 16.39
C ARG A 117 22.30 31.31 14.90
N PRO A 118 21.46 30.34 14.48
CA PRO A 118 20.96 30.25 13.12
C PRO A 118 20.15 31.48 12.69
N TYR A 119 20.19 31.82 11.41
CA TYR A 119 19.39 32.91 10.84
C TYR A 119 17.99 32.42 10.50
N ARG A 120 16.97 33.24 10.75
CA ARG A 120 15.60 32.96 10.35
C ARG A 120 15.42 33.44 8.91
N ALA A 121 15.35 32.49 7.97
CA ALA A 121 15.05 32.75 6.58
C ALA A 121 13.55 32.57 6.33
N GLU A 122 12.97 33.50 5.58
CA GLU A 122 11.56 33.54 5.25
C GLU A 122 11.42 33.88 3.76
N LEU A 123 10.56 33.14 3.09
CA LEU A 123 10.12 33.42 1.73
C LEU A 123 8.61 33.62 1.75
N ARG A 124 8.16 34.75 1.23
CA ARG A 124 6.74 35.03 1.04
C ARG A 124 6.36 34.84 -0.41
N LEU A 125 5.20 34.26 -0.63
CA LEU A 125 4.58 34.06 -1.93
C LEU A 125 3.16 34.62 -1.89
N ARG A 126 2.71 35.25 -2.97
CA ARG A 126 1.32 35.70 -3.08
C ARG A 126 0.36 34.51 -3.14
N THR A 127 -0.62 34.49 -2.23
CA THR A 127 -1.74 33.54 -2.26
C THR A 127 -2.73 33.92 -3.35
N PHE A 128 -3.50 32.95 -3.83
CA PHE A 128 -4.63 33.26 -4.69
C PHE A 128 -5.79 33.86 -3.89
N THR A 129 -6.61 34.65 -4.58
CA THR A 129 -7.92 35.05 -4.07
C THR A 129 -8.87 33.86 -4.13
N ASP A 130 -10.00 33.93 -3.42
CA ASP A 130 -11.02 32.86 -3.48
C ASP A 130 -11.50 32.65 -4.92
N THR A 131 -11.71 33.72 -5.69
CA THR A 131 -12.05 33.64 -7.12
C THR A 131 -10.97 32.96 -7.96
N GLY A 132 -9.68 33.20 -7.65
CA GLY A 132 -8.58 32.53 -8.32
C GLY A 132 -8.52 31.04 -7.99
N TRP A 133 -8.84 30.68 -6.76
CA TRP A 133 -8.99 29.28 -6.36
C TRP A 133 -10.18 28.61 -7.05
N ASP A 134 -11.34 29.26 -7.09
CA ASP A 134 -12.51 28.73 -7.78
C ASP A 134 -12.23 28.48 -9.26
N THR A 135 -11.57 29.43 -9.92
CA THR A 135 -11.20 29.32 -11.33
C THR A 135 -10.25 28.14 -11.57
N LEU A 136 -9.25 27.96 -10.71
CA LEU A 136 -8.32 26.83 -10.79
C LEU A 136 -9.02 25.49 -10.59
N LEU A 137 -9.87 25.40 -9.56
CA LEU A 137 -10.54 24.16 -9.19
C LEU A 137 -11.55 23.73 -10.26
N ASP A 138 -12.27 24.66 -10.88
CA ASP A 138 -13.16 24.37 -12.02
C ASP A 138 -12.36 23.85 -13.23
N ALA A 139 -11.24 24.49 -13.56
CA ALA A 139 -10.41 24.10 -14.70
C ALA A 139 -9.77 22.71 -14.51
N VAL A 140 -9.34 22.39 -13.29
CA VAL A 140 -8.82 21.06 -12.93
C VAL A 140 -9.93 20.02 -12.93
N ALA A 141 -11.12 20.32 -12.38
CA ALA A 141 -12.24 19.39 -12.30
C ALA A 141 -12.84 19.05 -13.68
N ALA A 142 -12.75 19.95 -14.67
CA ALA A 142 -13.18 19.69 -16.04
C ALA A 142 -12.35 18.62 -16.77
N HIS A 143 -11.20 18.20 -16.21
CA HIS A 143 -10.30 17.23 -16.83
C HIS A 143 -9.92 16.13 -15.83
N PRO A 144 -10.60 14.96 -15.84
CA PRO A 144 -10.40 13.89 -14.86
C PRO A 144 -8.94 13.40 -14.70
N GLY A 145 -8.14 13.51 -15.76
CA GLY A 145 -6.72 13.19 -15.74
C GLY A 145 -5.88 14.08 -14.80
N HIS A 146 -6.26 15.36 -14.60
CA HIS A 146 -5.54 16.28 -13.74
C HIS A 146 -5.70 15.93 -12.25
N LEU A 147 -6.92 15.56 -11.83
CA LEU A 147 -7.16 15.10 -10.46
C LEU A 147 -6.38 13.81 -10.17
N SER A 148 -6.42 12.85 -11.09
CA SER A 148 -5.66 11.60 -10.97
C SER A 148 -4.15 11.85 -10.81
N ALA A 149 -3.59 12.79 -11.59
CA ALA A 149 -2.18 13.16 -11.49
C ALA A 149 -1.84 13.83 -10.15
N LEU A 150 -2.68 14.75 -9.66
CA LEU A 150 -2.49 15.36 -8.34
C LEU A 150 -2.53 14.31 -7.22
N LEU A 151 -3.47 13.35 -7.27
CA LEU A 151 -3.53 12.24 -6.31
C LEU A 151 -2.26 11.38 -6.34
N ALA A 152 -1.65 11.21 -7.51
CA ALA A 152 -0.35 10.57 -7.68
C ALA A 152 0.86 11.45 -7.27
N LYS A 153 0.61 12.65 -6.74
CA LYS A 153 1.63 13.66 -6.39
C LYS A 153 2.44 14.12 -7.60
N GLU A 154 1.82 14.15 -8.77
CA GLU A 154 2.40 14.64 -10.01
C GLU A 154 1.73 15.95 -10.43
N MET A 155 2.48 16.78 -11.15
CA MET A 155 1.96 18.00 -11.77
C MET A 155 2.29 17.99 -13.25
N PRO A 156 1.41 17.47 -14.12
CA PRO A 156 1.68 17.41 -15.56
C PRO A 156 1.65 18.82 -16.17
N HIS A 157 2.38 19.01 -17.28
CA HIS A 157 2.37 20.29 -18.01
C HIS A 157 0.95 20.70 -18.41
N SER A 158 0.12 19.75 -18.83
CA SER A 158 -1.28 20.00 -19.20
C SER A 158 -2.11 20.66 -18.08
N LEU A 159 -1.85 20.31 -16.82
CA LEU A 159 -2.54 20.92 -15.67
C LEU A 159 -2.13 22.39 -15.53
N ALA A 160 -0.84 22.68 -15.64
CA ALA A 160 -0.33 24.05 -15.55
C ALA A 160 -0.76 24.90 -16.74
N ASP A 161 -0.83 24.32 -17.94
CA ASP A 161 -1.32 24.98 -19.15
C ASP A 161 -2.82 25.30 -19.01
N THR A 162 -3.62 24.34 -18.52
CA THR A 162 -5.05 24.52 -18.22
C THR A 162 -5.27 25.64 -17.21
N ALA A 163 -4.49 25.65 -16.12
CA ALA A 163 -4.55 26.74 -15.14
C ALA A 163 -4.21 28.10 -15.78
N ARG A 164 -3.19 28.14 -16.64
CA ARG A 164 -2.76 29.37 -17.33
C ARG A 164 -3.80 29.87 -18.34
N GLU A 165 -4.48 28.97 -19.06
CA GLU A 165 -5.59 29.29 -19.95
C GLU A 165 -6.77 29.89 -19.19
N ALA A 166 -6.98 29.46 -17.94
CA ALA A 166 -7.95 30.03 -17.02
C ALA A 166 -7.42 31.28 -16.27
N ASP A 167 -6.33 31.91 -16.76
CA ASP A 167 -5.68 33.08 -16.18
C ASP A 167 -5.13 32.89 -14.74
N VAL A 168 -4.94 31.64 -14.32
CA VAL A 168 -4.32 31.28 -13.03
C VAL A 168 -2.88 30.81 -13.24
N ARG A 169 -1.92 31.65 -12.85
CA ARG A 169 -0.51 31.28 -12.88
C ARG A 169 -0.13 30.46 -11.63
N LEU A 170 -0.13 29.14 -11.77
CA LEU A 170 0.16 28.20 -10.69
C LEU A 170 1.56 28.40 -10.08
N LEU A 171 2.60 28.30 -10.92
CA LEU A 171 3.99 28.45 -10.52
C LEU A 171 4.39 29.94 -10.42
N PRO A 172 5.23 30.32 -9.43
CA PRO A 172 5.64 31.71 -9.30
C PRO A 172 6.57 32.15 -10.43
N GLY A 173 6.50 33.42 -10.79
CA GLY A 173 7.62 34.13 -11.42
C GLY A 173 8.54 34.76 -10.39
N GLY A 174 9.66 35.34 -10.82
CA GLY A 174 10.60 36.02 -9.91
C GLY A 174 9.93 37.10 -9.06
N ASN A 175 9.07 37.92 -9.65
CA ASN A 175 8.37 39.00 -8.94
C ASN A 175 7.32 38.52 -7.91
N ASP A 176 7.00 37.23 -7.86
CA ASP A 176 6.03 36.68 -6.90
C ASP A 176 6.69 36.30 -5.56
N LEU A 177 8.02 36.25 -5.51
CA LEU A 177 8.81 35.81 -4.38
C LEU A 177 9.39 37.00 -3.60
N ASP A 178 9.02 37.16 -2.34
CA ASP A 178 9.58 38.19 -1.44
C ASP A 178 10.47 37.57 -0.36
N PRO A 179 11.81 37.61 -0.52
CA PRO A 179 12.76 37.04 0.42
C PRO A 179 13.03 37.96 1.61
N SER A 180 13.08 37.38 2.81
CA SER A 180 13.40 38.07 4.07
C SER A 180 14.32 37.21 4.96
N CYS A 181 15.33 37.81 5.56
CA CYS A 181 16.25 37.11 6.46
C CYS A 181 16.73 38.00 7.60
N THR A 182 17.01 37.40 8.76
CA THR A 182 17.62 38.09 9.89
C THR A 182 19.15 38.24 9.79
N CYS A 183 19.76 37.89 8.65
CA CYS A 183 21.19 38.09 8.45
C CYS A 183 21.51 39.54 8.04
N PRO A 184 22.73 40.03 8.32
CA PRO A 184 23.14 41.39 7.93
C PRO A 184 23.43 41.57 6.43
N ASP A 185 23.16 40.55 5.60
CA ASP A 185 23.33 40.62 4.14
C ASP A 185 22.11 41.31 3.52
N HIS A 186 22.35 42.45 2.85
CA HIS A 186 21.32 43.25 2.18
C HIS A 186 20.98 42.73 0.77
N GLY A 187 21.59 41.63 0.34
CA GLY A 187 21.27 40.95 -0.91
C GLY A 187 19.85 40.39 -0.96
N ARG A 188 19.19 40.49 -2.12
CA ARG A 188 17.87 39.90 -2.38
C ARG A 188 17.94 38.84 -3.51
N PRO A 189 17.77 37.54 -3.19
CA PRO A 189 17.85 36.93 -1.86
C PRO A 189 19.28 36.90 -1.32
N CYS A 190 19.44 36.84 0.00
CA CYS A 190 20.71 36.49 0.62
C CYS A 190 20.98 34.99 0.46
N LYS A 191 22.20 34.52 0.72
CA LYS A 191 22.54 33.08 0.61
C LYS A 191 21.64 32.16 1.47
N HIS A 192 21.15 32.63 2.62
CA HIS A 192 20.30 31.82 3.50
C HIS A 192 18.89 31.63 2.93
N VAL A 193 18.31 32.68 2.34
CA VAL A 193 16.98 32.56 1.69
C VAL A 193 17.11 31.79 0.39
N ALA A 194 18.20 31.99 -0.37
CA ALA A 194 18.50 31.15 -1.53
C ALA A 194 18.57 29.67 -1.14
N ALA A 195 19.27 29.32 -0.04
CA ALA A 195 19.33 27.96 0.48
C ALA A 195 17.93 27.40 0.84
N LEU A 196 17.10 28.20 1.50
CA LEU A 196 15.69 27.84 1.78
C LEU A 196 14.90 27.58 0.50
N CYS A 197 15.04 28.43 -0.52
CA CYS A 197 14.31 28.30 -1.77
C CYS A 197 14.74 27.06 -2.57
N TYR A 198 16.04 26.79 -2.65
CA TYR A 198 16.55 25.54 -3.22
C TYR A 198 15.98 24.34 -2.47
N GLN A 199 15.99 24.37 -1.14
CA GLN A 199 15.48 23.25 -0.36
C GLN A 199 13.95 23.07 -0.48
N ALA A 200 13.20 24.17 -0.67
CA ALA A 200 11.78 24.12 -1.00
C ALA A 200 11.53 23.45 -2.36
N ALA A 201 12.42 23.60 -3.35
CA ALA A 201 12.30 22.92 -4.64
C ALA A 201 12.27 21.39 -4.50
N ARG A 202 13.03 20.83 -3.55
CA ARG A 202 13.02 19.39 -3.27
C ARG A 202 11.76 18.93 -2.54
N LEU A 203 11.17 19.80 -1.72
CA LEU A 203 9.85 19.52 -1.13
C LEU A 203 8.81 19.45 -2.26
N LEU A 204 8.88 20.40 -3.19
CA LEU A 204 8.00 20.45 -4.37
C LEU A 204 8.18 19.22 -5.27
N ASP A 205 9.40 18.78 -5.55
CA ASP A 205 9.67 17.56 -6.32
C ASP A 205 8.97 16.33 -5.73
N SER A 206 8.87 16.26 -4.41
CA SER A 206 8.27 15.13 -3.70
C SER A 206 6.75 15.26 -3.57
N ASP A 207 6.22 16.49 -3.53
CA ASP A 207 4.82 16.77 -3.28
C ASP A 207 4.38 18.14 -3.83
N PRO A 208 3.63 18.20 -4.95
CA PRO A 208 3.15 19.45 -5.53
C PRO A 208 2.12 20.17 -4.65
N PHE A 209 1.49 19.51 -3.65
CA PHE A 209 0.59 20.19 -2.72
C PHE A 209 1.30 21.19 -1.83
N VAL A 210 2.63 21.11 -1.71
CA VAL A 210 3.40 22.15 -1.04
C VAL A 210 3.24 23.49 -1.76
N LEU A 211 3.18 23.51 -3.10
CA LEU A 211 2.90 24.73 -3.86
C LEU A 211 1.47 25.24 -3.61
N LEU A 212 0.50 24.33 -3.64
CA LEU A 212 -0.92 24.66 -3.44
C LEU A 212 -1.16 25.23 -2.03
N LEU A 213 -0.48 24.68 -1.04
CA LEU A 213 -0.45 25.22 0.32
C LEU A 213 0.17 26.62 0.35
N MET A 214 1.30 26.85 -0.32
CA MET A 214 1.86 28.20 -0.43
C MET A 214 0.91 29.17 -1.16
N ARG A 215 0.07 28.69 -2.09
CA ARG A 215 -0.96 29.48 -2.77
C ARG A 215 -2.23 29.69 -1.94
N GLY A 216 -2.37 28.98 -0.81
CA GLY A 216 -3.35 29.30 0.23
C GLY A 216 -4.39 28.23 0.57
N ARG A 217 -4.31 27.01 0.01
CA ARG A 217 -5.26 25.93 0.32
C ARG A 217 -4.55 24.68 0.84
N GLY A 218 -5.12 24.07 1.87
CA GLY A 218 -4.67 22.79 2.41
C GLY A 218 -4.92 21.64 1.43
N GLU A 219 -4.21 20.53 1.62
CA GLU A 219 -4.34 19.36 0.76
C GLU A 219 -5.72 18.69 0.87
N ARG A 220 -6.20 18.48 2.10
CA ARG A 220 -7.50 17.85 2.36
C ARG A 220 -8.64 18.73 1.86
N GLU A 221 -8.62 20.02 2.21
CA GLU A 221 -9.62 20.99 1.73
C GLU A 221 -9.70 21.01 0.20
N LEU A 222 -8.55 21.00 -0.47
CA LEU A 222 -8.48 21.04 -1.92
C LEU A 222 -8.99 19.74 -2.58
N LEU A 223 -8.62 18.58 -2.02
CA LEU A 223 -9.08 17.28 -2.52
C LEU A 223 -10.58 17.07 -2.33
N ASP A 224 -11.13 17.48 -1.19
CA ASP A 224 -12.57 17.39 -0.92
C ASP A 224 -13.37 18.24 -1.92
N GLU A 225 -12.93 19.47 -2.16
CA GLU A 225 -13.60 20.38 -3.09
C GLU A 225 -13.47 19.95 -4.57
N LEU A 226 -12.29 19.46 -4.98
CA LEU A 226 -12.12 18.86 -6.31
C LEU A 226 -13.00 17.62 -6.49
N GLY A 227 -13.11 16.78 -5.45
CA GLY A 227 -13.98 15.61 -5.45
C GLY A 227 -15.44 15.98 -5.70
N ARG A 228 -15.94 17.00 -4.99
CA ARG A 228 -17.30 17.52 -5.17
C ARG A 228 -17.54 18.05 -6.58
N ARG A 229 -16.64 18.89 -7.10
CA ARG A 229 -16.76 19.47 -8.45
C ARG A 229 -16.68 18.42 -9.56
N ASN A 230 -15.80 17.44 -9.42
CA ASN A 230 -15.68 16.34 -10.37
C ASN A 230 -16.94 15.45 -10.38
N ALA A 231 -17.55 15.20 -9.22
CA ALA A 231 -18.83 14.48 -9.13
C ALA A 231 -19.96 15.26 -9.83
N GLU A 232 -20.01 16.58 -9.64
CA GLU A 232 -20.98 17.44 -10.35
C GLU A 232 -20.74 17.50 -11.85
N HIS A 233 -19.49 17.49 -12.30
CA HIS A 233 -19.14 17.44 -13.72
C HIS A 233 -19.60 16.11 -14.33
N SER A 234 -19.22 14.99 -13.70
CA SER A 234 -19.65 13.64 -14.07
C SER A 234 -21.18 13.50 -14.13
N ALA A 235 -21.91 14.16 -13.21
CA ALA A 235 -23.38 14.15 -13.21
C ALA A 235 -24.00 14.99 -14.34
N ARG A 236 -23.31 16.04 -14.80
CA ARG A 236 -23.74 16.91 -15.91
C ARG A 236 -23.33 16.36 -17.28
N GLU A 237 -22.28 15.55 -17.33
CA GLU A 237 -21.88 14.81 -18.53
C GLU A 237 -23.00 13.85 -18.95
N ARG A 238 -23.81 14.31 -19.92
CA ARG A 238 -24.60 13.39 -20.73
C ARG A 238 -23.63 12.68 -21.68
N PRO A 239 -23.61 11.34 -21.75
CA PRO A 239 -22.77 10.64 -22.72
C PRO A 239 -23.09 11.18 -24.11
N ALA A 240 -22.09 11.78 -24.75
CA ALA A 240 -22.21 12.27 -26.11
C ALA A 240 -22.50 11.08 -27.03
N VAL A 241 -23.46 11.26 -27.95
CA VAL A 241 -23.73 10.26 -28.99
C VAL A 241 -22.42 10.04 -29.77
N PRO A 242 -21.96 8.80 -29.96
CA PRO A 242 -20.71 8.51 -30.66
C PRO A 242 -20.66 9.22 -32.02
N ALA A 243 -19.49 9.73 -32.41
CA ALA A 243 -19.26 10.40 -33.70
C ALA A 243 -19.44 9.47 -34.92
N VAL A 244 -19.59 8.17 -34.68
CA VAL A 244 -19.91 7.17 -35.70
C VAL A 244 -21.42 6.97 -35.77
N PRO A 245 -22.01 6.76 -36.97
CA PRO A 245 -23.38 6.31 -37.09
C PRO A 245 -23.56 5.09 -36.19
N SER A 246 -24.35 5.24 -35.15
CA SER A 246 -24.63 4.22 -34.17
C SER A 246 -26.13 4.04 -34.05
N VAL A 247 -26.53 2.79 -33.91
CA VAL A 247 -27.91 2.40 -33.60
C VAL A 247 -27.95 2.04 -32.12
N ALA A 248 -29.05 2.35 -31.44
CA ALA A 248 -29.21 1.93 -30.05
C ALA A 248 -29.08 0.41 -29.98
N ALA A 249 -28.33 -0.14 -29.00
CA ALA A 249 -28.11 -1.58 -28.89
C ALA A 249 -29.44 -2.36 -28.84
N ALA A 250 -30.46 -1.80 -28.19
CA ALA A 250 -31.81 -2.36 -28.17
C ALA A 250 -32.43 -2.47 -29.56
N GLU A 251 -32.21 -1.49 -30.44
CA GLU A 251 -32.71 -1.43 -31.81
C GLU A 251 -31.89 -2.35 -32.74
N ALA A 252 -30.56 -2.37 -32.57
CA ALA A 252 -29.66 -3.28 -33.28
C ALA A 252 -29.91 -4.77 -32.97
N LEU A 253 -30.41 -5.05 -31.77
CA LEU A 253 -30.71 -6.38 -31.28
C LEU A 253 -32.21 -6.71 -31.31
N ALA A 254 -33.08 -5.76 -31.69
CA ALA A 254 -34.53 -5.93 -31.68
C ALA A 254 -35.00 -7.08 -32.59
N ASP A 255 -34.38 -7.20 -33.77
CA ASP A 255 -34.73 -8.21 -34.77
C ASP A 255 -33.92 -9.51 -34.61
N ARG A 256 -33.08 -9.63 -33.57
CA ARG A 256 -32.38 -10.88 -33.29
C ARG A 256 -33.29 -11.82 -32.53
N PHE A 257 -33.71 -12.89 -33.20
CA PHE A 257 -34.16 -14.10 -32.51
C PHE A 257 -32.98 -14.69 -31.75
N LEU A 258 -32.83 -14.30 -30.48
CA LEU A 258 -31.82 -14.88 -29.62
C LEU A 258 -32.20 -16.34 -29.37
N PRO A 259 -31.29 -17.31 -29.63
CA PRO A 259 -31.54 -18.67 -29.21
C PRO A 259 -31.77 -18.67 -27.68
N PRO A 260 -32.52 -19.64 -27.15
CA PRO A 260 -32.63 -19.80 -25.71
C PRO A 260 -31.22 -19.84 -25.10
N LEU A 261 -31.06 -19.20 -23.94
CA LEU A 261 -29.78 -19.18 -23.24
C LEU A 261 -29.28 -20.63 -23.11
N PRO A 262 -27.99 -20.90 -23.38
CA PRO A 262 -27.45 -22.21 -23.13
C PRO A 262 -27.66 -22.55 -21.65
N ALA A 263 -27.83 -23.84 -21.35
CA ALA A 263 -27.89 -24.29 -19.98
C ALA A 263 -26.64 -23.77 -19.22
N PRO A 264 -26.77 -23.36 -17.95
CA PRO A 264 -25.63 -22.96 -17.14
C PRO A 264 -24.55 -24.03 -17.17
N LEU A 265 -23.29 -23.61 -17.26
CA LEU A 265 -22.18 -24.54 -17.16
C LEU A 265 -22.24 -25.28 -15.81
N PRO A 266 -21.88 -26.57 -15.78
CA PRO A 266 -21.81 -27.29 -14.52
C PRO A 266 -20.80 -26.61 -13.59
N VAL A 267 -21.15 -26.54 -12.31
CA VAL A 267 -20.26 -25.97 -11.29
C VAL A 267 -19.06 -26.88 -11.12
N SER A 268 -17.85 -26.31 -11.15
CA SER A 268 -16.62 -27.06 -10.89
C SER A 268 -16.63 -27.64 -9.46
N PRO A 269 -16.17 -28.88 -9.24
CA PRO A 269 -16.04 -29.43 -7.90
C PRO A 269 -15.03 -28.68 -7.03
N TYR A 270 -14.07 -27.98 -7.64
CA TYR A 270 -13.00 -27.25 -6.95
C TYR A 270 -12.88 -25.80 -7.42
N PRO A 271 -12.34 -24.89 -6.59
CA PRO A 271 -11.96 -23.55 -7.02
C PRO A 271 -11.04 -23.53 -8.25
N GLY A 272 -11.17 -22.49 -9.06
CA GLY A 272 -10.27 -22.28 -10.20
C GLY A 272 -8.83 -22.05 -9.76
N ARG A 273 -7.86 -22.48 -10.57
CA ARG A 273 -6.44 -22.19 -10.35
C ARG A 273 -6.05 -20.94 -11.14
N PRO A 274 -5.43 -19.93 -10.52
CA PRO A 274 -4.96 -18.76 -11.26
C PRO A 274 -3.80 -19.12 -12.20
N PRO A 275 -3.57 -18.33 -13.27
CA PRO A 275 -2.38 -18.47 -14.09
C PRO A 275 -1.13 -18.10 -13.29
N SER A 276 0.02 -18.67 -13.66
CA SER A 276 1.29 -18.25 -13.08
C SER A 276 1.65 -16.83 -13.52
N TYR A 277 2.02 -15.98 -12.55
CA TYR A 277 2.40 -14.59 -12.81
C TYR A 277 3.92 -14.49 -13.03
N PRO A 278 4.38 -13.80 -14.09
CA PRO A 278 5.81 -13.60 -14.33
C PRO A 278 6.40 -12.62 -13.31
N ASP A 279 7.65 -12.85 -12.90
CA ASP A 279 8.43 -11.88 -12.12
C ASP A 279 8.90 -10.74 -13.02
N LEU A 280 8.46 -9.51 -12.71
CA LEU A 280 8.75 -8.31 -13.50
C LEU A 280 9.44 -7.26 -12.61
N PRO A 281 10.55 -6.63 -13.07
CA PRO A 281 11.22 -5.58 -12.32
C PRO A 281 10.27 -4.42 -11.97
N GLY A 282 10.08 -4.15 -10.68
CA GLY A 282 9.20 -3.08 -10.18
C GLY A 282 7.73 -3.48 -10.01
N ALA A 283 7.34 -4.71 -10.34
CA ALA A 283 6.01 -5.23 -10.02
C ALA A 283 5.92 -5.64 -8.54
N ARG A 284 4.68 -5.75 -8.03
CA ARG A 284 4.43 -6.37 -6.71
C ARG A 284 4.86 -7.84 -6.72
N ASP A 285 5.20 -8.35 -5.54
CA ASP A 285 5.60 -9.75 -5.33
C ASP A 285 4.65 -10.73 -6.08
N PRO A 286 5.14 -11.47 -7.09
CA PRO A 286 4.33 -12.39 -7.87
C PRO A 286 3.63 -13.45 -7.02
N LEU A 287 4.25 -13.88 -5.91
CA LEU A 287 3.64 -14.82 -4.98
C LEU A 287 2.47 -14.20 -4.20
N GLY A 288 2.56 -12.91 -3.88
CA GLY A 288 1.45 -12.14 -3.31
C GLY A 288 0.27 -12.04 -4.27
N LEU A 289 0.54 -11.82 -5.56
CA LEU A 289 -0.50 -11.78 -6.59
C LEU A 289 -1.16 -13.13 -6.83
N ASP A 290 -0.37 -14.20 -6.94
CA ASP A 290 -0.84 -15.58 -7.04
C ASP A 290 -1.79 -15.95 -5.89
N HIS A 291 -1.44 -15.52 -4.68
CA HIS A 291 -2.25 -15.73 -3.50
C HIS A 291 -3.57 -14.97 -3.53
N LEU A 292 -3.57 -13.68 -3.87
CA LEU A 292 -4.81 -12.91 -4.00
C LEU A 292 -5.72 -13.49 -5.09
N ALA A 293 -5.13 -13.98 -6.18
CA ALA A 293 -5.89 -14.61 -7.26
C ALA A 293 -6.48 -15.97 -6.84
N THR A 294 -5.71 -16.77 -6.08
CA THR A 294 -6.18 -18.03 -5.50
C THR A 294 -7.33 -17.78 -4.51
N ASP A 295 -7.20 -16.78 -3.64
CA ASP A 295 -8.25 -16.40 -2.69
C ASP A 295 -9.53 -15.94 -3.39
N ALA A 296 -9.39 -15.11 -4.43
CA ALA A 296 -10.51 -14.66 -5.25
C ALA A 296 -11.24 -15.83 -5.93
N ALA A 297 -10.49 -16.82 -6.44
CA ALA A 297 -11.07 -18.01 -7.06
C ALA A 297 -11.82 -18.88 -6.04
N ALA A 298 -11.28 -19.06 -4.83
CA ALA A 298 -11.95 -19.76 -3.74
C ALA A 298 -13.24 -19.05 -3.32
N ARG A 299 -13.21 -17.73 -3.17
CA ARG A 299 -14.41 -16.92 -2.84
C ARG A 299 -15.48 -17.00 -3.93
N ALA A 300 -15.09 -16.89 -5.19
CA ALA A 300 -16.02 -17.00 -6.31
C ALA A 300 -16.68 -18.39 -6.36
N HIS A 301 -15.92 -19.44 -6.10
CA HIS A 301 -16.43 -20.81 -6.01
C HIS A 301 -17.41 -20.99 -4.84
N ALA A 302 -17.10 -20.45 -3.66
CA ALA A 302 -18.00 -20.47 -2.50
C ALA A 302 -19.32 -19.73 -2.78
N LEU A 303 -19.23 -18.55 -3.42
CA LEU A 303 -20.41 -17.79 -3.84
C LEU A 303 -21.28 -18.57 -4.83
N LEU A 304 -20.66 -19.20 -5.82
CA LEU A 304 -21.37 -19.99 -6.85
C LEU A 304 -22.05 -21.24 -6.27
N THR A 305 -21.42 -21.91 -5.31
CA THR A 305 -21.92 -23.17 -4.73
C THR A 305 -22.91 -22.99 -3.58
N THR A 306 -22.70 -21.95 -2.75
CA THR A 306 -23.49 -21.76 -1.51
C THR A 306 -24.42 -20.56 -1.55
N GLY A 307 -24.22 -19.63 -2.50
CA GLY A 307 -24.92 -18.34 -2.54
C GLY A 307 -24.52 -17.38 -1.42
N ARG A 308 -23.47 -17.69 -0.66
CA ARG A 308 -22.99 -16.89 0.47
C ARG A 308 -21.56 -16.42 0.23
N ASP A 309 -21.30 -15.18 0.63
CA ASP A 309 -19.96 -14.62 0.61
C ASP A 309 -19.20 -15.05 1.87
N PRO A 310 -18.10 -15.82 1.77
CA PRO A 310 -17.32 -16.24 2.93
C PRO A 310 -16.65 -15.06 3.66
N LEU A 311 -16.58 -13.87 3.05
CA LEU A 311 -16.01 -12.68 3.67
C LEU A 311 -17.06 -11.77 4.33
N ALA A 312 -18.33 -11.98 4.04
CA ALA A 312 -19.38 -11.10 4.56
C ALA A 312 -19.43 -11.18 6.10
N GLY A 313 -19.21 -10.05 6.76
CA GLY A 313 -19.24 -9.94 8.21
C GLY A 313 -17.91 -10.19 8.93
N LEU A 314 -16.83 -10.52 8.21
CA LEU A 314 -15.50 -10.60 8.82
C LEU A 314 -14.96 -9.21 9.15
N THR A 315 -14.38 -9.08 10.35
CA THR A 315 -13.58 -7.91 10.73
C THR A 315 -12.24 -7.90 9.98
N PRO A 316 -11.54 -6.74 9.87
CA PRO A 316 -10.22 -6.68 9.25
C PRO A 316 -9.20 -7.65 9.89
N TRP A 317 -9.32 -7.90 11.19
CA TRP A 317 -8.48 -8.88 11.88
C TRP A 317 -8.80 -10.32 11.46
N GLN A 318 -10.07 -10.69 11.44
CA GLN A 318 -10.49 -12.04 11.02
C GLN A 318 -10.10 -12.31 9.56
N ASP A 319 -10.22 -11.31 8.68
CA ASP A 319 -9.81 -11.44 7.28
C ASP A 319 -8.28 -11.58 7.16
N ALA A 320 -7.50 -10.81 7.93
CA ALA A 320 -6.04 -10.96 7.96
C ALA A 320 -5.61 -12.37 8.43
N VAL A 321 -6.27 -12.91 9.46
CA VAL A 321 -6.02 -14.27 9.96
C VAL A 321 -6.35 -15.31 8.88
N ARG A 322 -7.51 -15.18 8.23
CA ARG A 322 -7.95 -16.07 7.14
C ARG A 322 -6.96 -16.07 5.97
N ILE A 323 -6.53 -14.89 5.53
CA ILE A 323 -5.50 -14.71 4.48
C ILE A 323 -4.21 -15.42 4.90
N ALA A 324 -3.72 -15.15 6.12
CA ALA A 324 -2.50 -15.78 6.64
C ALA A 324 -2.61 -17.30 6.81
N ALA A 325 -3.80 -17.82 7.12
CA ALA A 325 -4.07 -19.24 7.32
C ALA A 325 -4.03 -20.06 6.02
N SER A 326 -4.41 -19.46 4.89
CA SER A 326 -4.40 -20.11 3.58
C SER A 326 -3.00 -20.39 3.01
N ARG A 327 -1.92 -20.01 3.72
CA ARG A 327 -0.54 -20.41 3.38
C ARG A 327 -0.01 -21.46 4.36
N PRO A 328 0.05 -22.76 3.99
CA PRO A 328 0.52 -23.84 4.88
C PRO A 328 1.88 -23.53 5.52
N THR A 329 2.78 -22.89 4.76
CA THR A 329 4.16 -22.55 5.15
C THR A 329 4.31 -21.26 5.98
N ALA A 330 3.38 -21.03 6.90
CA ALA A 330 3.36 -19.91 7.84
C ALA A 330 4.75 -19.71 8.50
N GLY A 331 5.36 -18.54 8.28
CA GLY A 331 6.66 -18.19 8.89
C GLY A 331 7.91 -18.97 8.40
N LEU A 332 7.77 -19.98 7.54
CA LEU A 332 8.88 -20.83 7.09
C LEU A 332 9.73 -20.22 5.96
N THR A 333 9.14 -19.35 5.14
CA THR A 333 9.84 -18.71 4.01
C THR A 333 10.05 -17.22 4.26
N ALA A 334 10.98 -16.60 3.53
CA ALA A 334 11.14 -15.14 3.58
C ALA A 334 9.83 -14.42 3.19
N THR A 335 9.13 -14.94 2.18
CA THR A 335 7.87 -14.41 1.68
C THR A 335 6.73 -14.53 2.69
N THR A 336 6.56 -15.70 3.34
CA THR A 336 5.51 -15.87 4.35
C THR A 336 5.78 -15.05 5.61
N ARG A 337 7.05 -14.87 6.00
CA ARG A 337 7.42 -13.94 7.09
C ARG A 337 7.18 -12.47 6.75
N ALA A 338 7.34 -12.06 5.49
CA ALA A 338 7.01 -10.70 5.06
C ALA A 338 5.50 -10.45 5.18
N LEU A 339 4.68 -11.37 4.64
CA LEU A 339 3.22 -11.29 4.73
C LEU A 339 2.73 -11.21 6.18
N TYR A 340 3.24 -12.06 7.07
CA TYR A 340 2.82 -12.06 8.49
C TYR A 340 3.14 -10.74 9.18
N ARG A 341 4.30 -10.14 8.89
CA ARG A 341 4.67 -8.83 9.44
C ARG A 341 3.75 -7.71 8.92
N GLU A 342 3.43 -7.74 7.63
CA GLU A 342 2.55 -6.74 7.02
C GLU A 342 1.13 -6.82 7.57
N LEU A 343 0.55 -8.03 7.63
CA LEU A 343 -0.78 -8.25 8.17
C LEU A 343 -0.87 -7.88 9.64
N ALA A 344 0.08 -8.34 10.47
CA ALA A 344 0.12 -8.00 11.88
C ALA A 344 0.24 -6.48 12.09
N HIS A 345 1.11 -5.81 11.32
CA HIS A 345 1.25 -4.35 11.38
C HIS A 345 -0.04 -3.62 10.97
N ALA A 346 -0.68 -4.05 9.88
CA ALA A 346 -1.92 -3.46 9.38
C ALA A 346 -3.10 -3.59 10.37
N THR A 347 -3.12 -4.66 11.18
CA THR A 347 -4.16 -4.89 12.18
C THR A 347 -3.76 -4.46 13.59
N GLY A 348 -2.60 -3.82 13.78
CA GLY A 348 -2.11 -3.38 15.08
C GLY A 348 -1.79 -4.52 16.06
N ARG A 349 -1.46 -5.71 15.55
CA ARG A 349 -1.10 -6.91 16.32
C ARG A 349 0.38 -7.26 16.14
N ASN A 350 0.88 -8.18 16.95
CA ASN A 350 2.22 -8.74 16.75
C ASN A 350 2.15 -10.04 15.92
N THR A 351 3.30 -10.51 15.41
CA THR A 351 3.35 -11.71 14.57
C THR A 351 3.04 -13.01 15.32
N THR A 352 3.28 -13.04 16.63
CA THR A 352 2.97 -14.19 17.50
C THR A 352 1.46 -14.32 17.69
N ASP A 353 0.77 -13.20 17.95
CA ASP A 353 -0.70 -13.16 18.03
C ASP A 353 -1.32 -13.65 16.71
N LEU A 354 -0.79 -13.19 15.58
CA LEU A 354 -1.24 -13.62 14.26
C LEU A 354 -0.99 -15.13 14.03
N ALA A 355 0.18 -15.65 14.40
CA ALA A 355 0.48 -17.06 14.27
C ALA A 355 -0.47 -17.93 15.12
N ARG A 356 -0.76 -17.51 16.35
CA ARG A 356 -1.71 -18.19 17.24
C ARG A 356 -3.14 -18.14 16.70
N ALA A 357 -3.57 -16.98 16.22
CA ALA A 357 -4.87 -16.80 15.58
C ALA A 357 -5.01 -17.64 14.31
N VAL A 358 -3.95 -17.77 13.52
CA VAL A 358 -3.91 -18.65 12.34
C VAL A 358 -4.04 -20.12 12.74
N ALA A 359 -3.34 -20.56 13.80
CA ALA A 359 -3.49 -21.91 14.31
C ALA A 359 -4.94 -22.19 14.75
N ALA A 360 -5.59 -21.23 15.41
CA ALA A 360 -6.98 -21.36 15.85
C ALA A 360 -7.95 -21.40 14.67
N TRP A 361 -7.69 -20.57 13.65
CA TRP A 361 -8.45 -20.57 12.41
C TRP A 361 -8.30 -21.89 11.64
N ARG A 362 -7.12 -22.52 11.66
CA ARG A 362 -6.94 -23.85 11.06
C ARG A 362 -7.65 -24.94 11.85
N GLN A 363 -7.67 -24.82 13.17
CA GLN A 363 -8.36 -25.77 14.05
C GLN A 363 -9.87 -25.80 13.80
N GLY A 364 -10.54 -24.64 13.66
CA GLY A 364 -11.99 -24.63 13.45
C GLY A 364 -12.56 -23.33 12.88
N GLY A 365 -11.82 -22.69 11.98
CA GLY A 365 -12.27 -21.50 11.25
C GLY A 365 -12.54 -20.29 12.16
N ALA A 366 -13.59 -19.55 11.82
CA ALA A 366 -14.00 -18.37 12.57
C ALA A 366 -14.38 -18.70 14.03
N GLU A 367 -14.95 -19.88 14.27
CA GLU A 367 -15.31 -20.31 15.62
C GLU A 367 -14.04 -20.60 16.45
N GLY A 368 -13.04 -21.27 15.86
CA GLY A 368 -11.75 -21.49 16.50
C GLY A 368 -11.07 -20.18 16.94
N LEU A 369 -11.07 -19.16 16.08
CA LEU A 369 -10.56 -17.83 16.44
C LEU A 369 -11.39 -17.17 17.55
N THR A 370 -12.72 -17.29 17.50
CA THR A 370 -13.61 -16.72 18.52
C THR A 370 -13.36 -17.36 19.88
N VAL A 371 -13.22 -18.68 19.93
CA VAL A 371 -12.92 -19.45 21.15
C VAL A 371 -11.52 -19.13 21.71
N LEU A 372 -10.57 -18.78 20.85
CA LEU A 372 -9.26 -18.31 21.27
C LEU A 372 -9.34 -16.94 21.97
N GLU A 373 -10.11 -16.00 21.43
CA GLU A 373 -10.05 -14.59 21.81
C GLU A 373 -11.11 -14.13 22.81
N THR A 374 -12.30 -14.73 22.79
CA THR A 374 -13.48 -14.23 23.52
C THR A 374 -14.08 -15.29 24.42
N PRO A 375 -13.72 -15.29 25.72
CA PRO A 375 -14.34 -16.17 26.70
C PRO A 375 -15.81 -15.79 26.92
N TRP A 376 -16.70 -16.77 26.95
CA TRP A 376 -18.16 -16.59 27.09
C TRP A 376 -18.75 -17.54 28.12
N ASP A 377 -19.96 -17.27 28.61
CA ASP A 377 -20.63 -18.10 29.61
C ASP A 377 -21.67 -19.02 28.94
N PRO A 378 -21.42 -20.34 28.84
CA PRO A 378 -22.35 -21.27 28.21
C PRO A 378 -23.64 -21.40 29.01
N PRO A 379 -24.80 -21.55 28.36
CA PRO A 379 -26.03 -21.91 29.06
C PRO A 379 -25.89 -23.31 29.66
N ALA A 380 -26.71 -23.59 30.68
CA ALA A 380 -26.73 -24.91 31.30
C ALA A 380 -26.99 -26.01 30.24
N GLY A 381 -26.17 -27.07 30.23
CA GLY A 381 -26.30 -28.13 29.24
C GLY A 381 -24.99 -28.82 28.85
N PRO A 382 -24.59 -28.82 27.55
CA PRO A 382 -23.44 -29.60 27.08
C PRO A 382 -22.13 -29.32 27.83
N PHE A 383 -21.87 -28.06 28.19
CA PHE A 383 -20.70 -27.68 28.97
C PHE A 383 -20.67 -28.35 30.35
N ASP A 384 -21.79 -28.35 31.08
CA ASP A 384 -21.88 -28.95 32.42
C ASP A 384 -21.68 -30.47 32.42
N ARG A 385 -22.02 -31.12 31.30
CA ARG A 385 -21.85 -32.57 31.13
C ARG A 385 -20.41 -33.00 30.91
N ALA A 386 -19.52 -32.08 30.54
CA ALA A 386 -18.13 -32.42 30.25
C ALA A 386 -17.36 -32.93 31.46
N ARG A 387 -17.52 -32.30 32.64
CA ARG A 387 -16.78 -32.71 33.84
C ARG A 387 -17.16 -34.13 34.33
N PRO A 388 -18.45 -34.52 34.37
CA PRO A 388 -18.83 -35.91 34.61
C PRO A 388 -18.25 -36.89 33.58
N LEU A 389 -18.24 -36.54 32.29
CA LEU A 389 -17.67 -37.40 31.24
C LEU A 389 -16.16 -37.60 31.43
N LEU A 390 -15.42 -36.51 31.66
CA LEU A 390 -13.98 -36.56 31.94
C LEU A 390 -13.67 -37.36 33.21
N ALA A 391 -14.48 -37.22 34.27
CA ALA A 391 -14.31 -38.00 35.49
C ALA A 391 -14.60 -39.50 35.28
N ALA A 392 -15.58 -39.84 34.44
CA ALA A 392 -15.89 -41.23 34.08
C ALA A 392 -14.78 -41.89 33.24
N ALA A 393 -14.05 -41.09 32.45
CA ALA A 393 -12.83 -41.48 31.74
C ALA A 393 -11.56 -41.39 32.61
N GLU A 394 -11.69 -41.29 33.93
CA GLU A 394 -10.59 -41.28 34.91
C GLU A 394 -9.61 -40.10 34.79
N PHE A 395 -9.98 -39.01 34.10
CA PHE A 395 -9.19 -37.78 34.07
C PHE A 395 -9.27 -37.00 35.40
N PRO A 396 -8.23 -36.21 35.73
CA PRO A 396 -8.25 -35.40 36.93
C PRO A 396 -9.33 -34.31 36.86
N ARG A 397 -9.62 -33.67 37.99
CA ARG A 397 -10.64 -32.63 38.07
C ARG A 397 -10.14 -31.35 37.40
N LEU A 398 -10.59 -31.08 36.18
CA LEU A 398 -10.35 -29.81 35.50
C LEU A 398 -11.10 -28.66 36.21
N THR A 399 -10.44 -27.50 36.26
CA THR A 399 -10.97 -26.28 36.87
C THR A 399 -11.77 -25.48 35.84
N PRO A 400 -13.07 -25.23 36.08
CA PRO A 400 -13.90 -24.46 35.16
C PRO A 400 -13.71 -22.95 35.34
N TRP A 401 -13.71 -22.22 34.22
CA TRP A 401 -13.83 -20.76 34.18
C TRP A 401 -14.50 -20.37 32.87
N ARG A 402 -15.69 -19.75 32.93
CA ARG A 402 -16.49 -19.45 31.72
C ARG A 402 -16.66 -20.70 30.85
N ASN A 403 -16.34 -20.62 29.55
CA ASN A 403 -16.34 -21.74 28.63
C ASN A 403 -15.04 -22.57 28.64
N HIS A 404 -14.15 -22.40 29.62
CA HIS A 404 -12.86 -23.11 29.70
C HIS A 404 -12.86 -24.18 30.80
N LEU A 405 -12.16 -25.28 30.54
CA LEU A 405 -11.79 -26.30 31.51
C LEU A 405 -10.26 -26.44 31.49
N THR A 406 -9.58 -26.04 32.56
CA THR A 406 -8.11 -26.07 32.65
C THR A 406 -7.64 -27.28 33.45
N HIS A 407 -6.66 -28.00 32.92
CA HIS A 407 -6.03 -29.14 33.58
C HIS A 407 -5.21 -28.69 34.81
N PRO A 408 -5.11 -29.50 35.90
CA PRO A 408 -4.46 -29.06 37.14
C PRO A 408 -2.98 -28.69 37.06
N ASP A 409 -2.26 -29.20 36.06
CA ASP A 409 -0.86 -28.82 35.80
C ASP A 409 -0.71 -27.45 35.12
N GLY A 410 -1.83 -26.86 34.67
CA GLY A 410 -1.87 -25.60 33.94
C GLY A 410 -1.30 -25.66 32.52
N SER A 411 -1.07 -26.85 31.96
CA SER A 411 -0.47 -27.03 30.64
C SER A 411 -1.49 -27.27 29.53
N LEU A 412 -2.66 -27.81 29.87
CA LEU A 412 -3.74 -28.13 28.92
C LEU A 412 -5.04 -27.41 29.27
N GLN A 413 -5.78 -27.01 28.25
CA GLN A 413 -7.08 -26.39 28.41
C GLN A 413 -8.04 -26.80 27.28
N LEU A 414 -9.26 -27.16 27.67
CA LEU A 414 -10.36 -27.34 26.74
C LEU A 414 -11.22 -26.08 26.74
N ARG A 415 -11.65 -25.62 25.57
CA ARG A 415 -12.56 -24.48 25.44
C ARG A 415 -13.79 -24.87 24.63
N PHE A 416 -14.96 -24.51 25.12
CA PHE A 416 -16.23 -24.83 24.50
C PHE A 416 -16.68 -23.73 23.54
N GLY A 417 -16.99 -24.11 22.29
CA GLY A 417 -17.45 -23.23 21.22
C GLY A 417 -18.97 -23.07 21.14
N HIS A 418 -19.42 -22.05 20.41
CA HIS A 418 -20.84 -21.79 20.13
C HIS A 418 -21.43 -22.85 19.18
N ASP A 419 -20.58 -23.56 18.46
CA ASP A 419 -20.91 -24.69 17.60
C ASP A 419 -21.10 -26.02 18.37
N ALA A 420 -21.04 -25.97 19.70
CA ALA A 420 -21.12 -27.09 20.62
C ALA A 420 -19.98 -28.12 20.47
N ARG A 421 -18.79 -27.68 20.04
CA ARG A 421 -17.57 -28.48 20.02
C ARG A 421 -16.56 -28.03 21.08
N TRP A 422 -15.64 -28.92 21.42
CA TRP A 422 -14.51 -28.68 22.29
C TRP A 422 -13.25 -28.43 21.48
N TYR A 423 -12.52 -27.40 21.85
CA TYR A 423 -11.27 -26.98 21.24
C TYR A 423 -10.15 -27.19 22.24
N GLY A 424 -9.09 -27.90 21.82
CA GLY A 424 -7.93 -28.17 22.65
C GLY A 424 -6.87 -27.09 22.55
N TYR A 425 -6.22 -26.78 23.68
CA TYR A 425 -5.13 -25.81 23.78
C TYR A 425 -4.03 -26.34 24.70
N GLU A 426 -2.79 -26.00 24.38
CA GLU A 426 -1.60 -26.26 25.20
C GLU A 426 -0.89 -24.93 25.56
N SER A 427 -0.25 -24.86 26.72
CA SER A 427 0.62 -23.75 27.10
C SER A 427 1.73 -24.24 28.02
N ASP A 428 2.81 -23.47 28.14
CA ASP A 428 3.80 -23.73 29.18
C ASP A 428 3.18 -23.49 30.57
N PRO A 429 3.49 -24.31 31.60
CA PRO A 429 2.91 -24.15 32.93
C PRO A 429 3.16 -22.74 33.51
N GLY A 430 2.08 -22.02 33.79
CA GLY A 430 2.12 -20.67 34.36
C GLY A 430 2.29 -19.54 33.33
N ALA A 431 2.39 -19.86 32.03
CA ALA A 431 2.28 -18.90 30.96
C ALA A 431 0.80 -18.75 30.52
N ASP A 432 0.43 -17.56 30.03
CA ASP A 432 -0.92 -17.28 29.50
C ASP A 432 -0.91 -17.26 27.97
N ASP A 433 -0.22 -18.25 27.38
CA ASP A 433 0.17 -18.24 25.98
C ASP A 433 -0.42 -19.42 25.18
N TRP A 434 -1.67 -19.79 25.49
CA TRP A 434 -2.44 -20.90 24.90
C TRP A 434 -2.35 -21.05 23.37
N TRP A 435 -1.79 -22.17 22.92
CA TRP A 435 -1.67 -22.56 21.52
C TRP A 435 -2.72 -23.62 21.14
N PRO A 436 -3.51 -23.39 20.08
CA PRO A 436 -4.49 -24.36 19.56
C PRO A 436 -3.85 -25.69 19.17
N ARG A 437 -4.43 -26.80 19.63
CA ARG A 437 -3.98 -28.18 19.37
C ARG A 437 -5.15 -29.15 19.30
N ALA A 438 -4.98 -30.25 18.56
CA ALA A 438 -6.01 -31.25 18.26
C ALA A 438 -7.21 -30.72 17.44
N ALA A 439 -7.85 -31.61 16.70
CA ALA A 439 -9.09 -31.28 15.97
C ALA A 439 -10.25 -31.04 16.95
N PRO A 440 -11.20 -30.13 16.64
CA PRO A 440 -12.34 -29.90 17.50
C PRO A 440 -13.36 -31.03 17.40
N ASP A 441 -13.87 -31.50 18.53
CA ASP A 441 -14.80 -32.63 18.64
C ASP A 441 -15.97 -32.31 19.59
N PRO A 442 -17.20 -32.81 19.35
CA PRO A 442 -18.29 -32.71 20.33
C PRO A 442 -18.01 -33.40 21.69
N ASP A 443 -17.12 -34.39 21.75
CA ASP A 443 -16.74 -35.10 22.96
C ASP A 443 -15.46 -34.49 23.60
N PRO A 444 -15.53 -33.93 24.83
CA PRO A 444 -14.37 -33.37 25.50
C PRO A 444 -13.29 -34.41 25.85
N VAL A 445 -13.67 -35.69 26.00
CA VAL A 445 -12.72 -36.77 26.30
C VAL A 445 -11.78 -36.99 25.11
N THR A 446 -12.34 -37.09 23.90
CA THR A 446 -11.58 -37.28 22.66
C THR A 446 -10.58 -36.16 22.43
N VAL A 447 -10.96 -34.90 22.68
CA VAL A 447 -10.04 -33.76 22.54
C VAL A 447 -8.90 -33.82 23.57
N LEU A 448 -9.20 -34.16 24.83
CA LEU A 448 -8.17 -34.24 25.86
C LEU A 448 -7.20 -35.40 25.64
N GLU A 449 -7.70 -36.55 25.17
CA GLU A 449 -6.86 -37.67 24.75
C GLU A 449 -5.93 -37.27 23.61
N ALA A 450 -6.44 -36.60 22.58
CA ALA A 450 -5.65 -36.12 21.44
C ALA A 450 -4.55 -35.12 21.86
N LEU A 451 -4.82 -34.27 22.86
CA LEU A 451 -3.81 -33.38 23.43
C LEU A 451 -2.69 -34.15 24.14
N LEU A 452 -3.02 -35.25 24.82
CA LEU A 452 -2.06 -36.08 25.56
C LEU A 452 -1.24 -37.00 24.65
N THR A 453 -1.82 -37.50 23.55
CA THR A 453 -1.11 -38.30 22.54
C THR A 453 -0.23 -37.45 21.62
N GLY A 454 -0.46 -36.14 21.58
CA GLY A 454 0.28 -35.20 20.75
C GLY A 454 -0.15 -35.18 19.29
N ASP A 455 -1.36 -35.69 18.98
CA ASP A 455 -1.86 -35.74 17.61
C ASP A 455 -2.00 -34.32 17.02
N PRO A 456 -1.34 -34.01 15.89
CA PRO A 456 -1.44 -32.71 15.27
C PRO A 456 -2.85 -32.47 14.72
N VAL A 457 -3.23 -31.20 14.56
CA VAL A 457 -4.43 -30.83 13.80
C VAL A 457 -4.25 -31.40 12.38
N PRO A 458 -5.18 -32.23 11.87
CA PRO A 458 -5.06 -32.78 10.52
C PRO A 458 -5.08 -31.63 9.50
N ASP A 459 -4.06 -31.59 8.63
CA ASP A 459 -4.02 -30.66 7.49
C ASP A 459 -5.08 -31.12 6.48
N PRO A 460 -5.94 -30.24 5.93
CA PRO A 460 -7.01 -30.63 5.02
C PRO A 460 -6.50 -31.13 3.63
N GLU A 461 -5.22 -31.44 3.47
CA GLU A 461 -4.58 -31.87 2.21
C GLU A 461 -4.11 -33.34 2.16
N ASP A 462 -4.38 -34.18 3.17
CA ASP A 462 -4.02 -35.61 3.10
C ASP A 462 -4.96 -36.43 2.15
N ASP A 463 -4.64 -36.32 0.85
CA ASP A 463 -4.63 -37.31 -0.28
C ASP A 463 -5.95 -37.78 -0.98
N PRO A 464 -5.93 -38.25 -2.27
CA PRO A 464 -4.80 -38.83 -3.01
C PRO A 464 -4.59 -38.32 -4.47
N PRO A 465 -3.70 -38.98 -5.26
CA PRO A 465 -2.31 -38.63 -5.48
C PRO A 465 -2.11 -37.78 -6.76
N TYR A 466 -1.00 -37.06 -6.82
CA TYR A 466 -0.47 -36.51 -8.07
C TYR A 466 -0.36 -37.61 -9.15
N VAL A 467 -1.21 -37.54 -10.18
CA VAL A 467 -1.02 -38.24 -11.45
C VAL A 467 -0.80 -37.18 -12.54
N ARG A 468 0.49 -37.03 -12.88
CA ARG A 468 1.13 -36.46 -14.07
C ARG A 468 0.40 -35.44 -14.92
#